data_AF-A0A7Z0LMP5-F1
#
_entry.id   AF-A0A7Z0LMP5-F1
#
_cell.length_a   1.000
_cell.length_b   1.000
_cell.length_c   1.000
_cell.angle_alpha   90.00
_cell.angle_beta   90.00
_cell.angle_gamma   90.00
#
_symmetry.space_group_name_H-M   'P 1'
#
loop_
_entity.id
_entity.type
_entity.pdbx_description
1 polymer ?
#
loop_
_entity_poly.entity_id
_entity_poly.type
_entity_poly.pdbx_seq_one_letter_code
_entity_poly.pdbx_strand_id
1 'polypeptide(L)'
;MLSLSSSSLLRLLRSLAEQAGSDTGMLPAVGTTARLKIRHDIQRFFDLTPEQVETLLPDSAVSLDEWGAALSAKSSSFSTLWLYELSADGAFSFELPEQHHHHAEALCDEAKALQQLLCPAATASRTLVHWLSPQTVSGFMFTMLLPEQAGWRSLSLFDHANALQTLMPGDAVVTSAEGWHQLAQRFPSLPMNVTAIATEPLAVKTYRTLLAKGVSQVIELHCQPEIGTIAARRSQQAPFELLPHWHPTESDDCLLRMTHGGEPEEIKLSQPLHWVGGRHFLAAPPTDNAPARLGKHSAASHRISAA
;
A
#
# COMPACT_ATOMS: atom_id res chain seq x y z
N MET A 1 -1.72 16.98 -1.82
CA MET A 1 -2.67 16.78 -2.95
C MET A 1 -2.22 15.59 -3.78
N LEU A 2 -3.16 14.76 -4.22
CA LEU A 2 -2.88 13.58 -5.04
C LEU A 2 -2.44 13.99 -6.45
N SER A 3 -1.24 13.61 -6.86
CA SER A 3 -0.76 13.77 -8.24
C SER A 3 -0.58 12.39 -8.82
N LEU A 4 -1.40 12.05 -9.83
CA LEU A 4 -1.30 10.79 -10.55
C LEU A 4 -1.20 11.06 -12.06
N SER A 5 -0.16 10.51 -12.67
CA SER A 5 0.07 10.57 -14.10
C SER A 5 -0.95 9.73 -14.84
N SER A 6 -1.22 10.08 -16.10
CA SER A 6 -2.06 9.27 -16.98
C SER A 6 -1.57 7.81 -17.03
N SER A 7 -0.25 7.58 -16.99
CA SER A 7 0.33 6.22 -16.99
C SER A 7 0.04 5.41 -15.72
N SER A 8 -0.06 6.08 -14.56
CA SER A 8 -0.45 5.44 -13.30
C SER A 8 -1.94 5.10 -13.32
N LEU A 9 -2.76 6.04 -13.75
CA LEU A 9 -4.21 5.85 -13.84
C LEU A 9 -4.59 4.78 -14.87
N LEU A 10 -3.88 4.70 -15.98
CA LEU A 10 -4.08 3.66 -16.99
C LEU A 10 -3.91 2.25 -16.42
N ARG A 11 -2.98 2.05 -15.48
CA ARG A 11 -2.78 0.74 -14.82
C ARG A 11 -3.96 0.37 -13.94
N LEU A 12 -4.51 1.33 -13.19
CA LEU A 12 -5.77 1.14 -12.45
C LEU A 12 -6.94 0.81 -13.40
N LEU A 13 -7.09 1.61 -14.46
CA LEU A 13 -8.17 1.46 -15.43
C LEU A 13 -8.14 0.10 -16.14
N ARG A 14 -6.95 -0.40 -16.50
CA ARG A 14 -6.78 -1.74 -17.06
C ARG A 14 -7.17 -2.83 -16.05
N SER A 15 -6.72 -2.72 -14.80
CA SER A 15 -7.10 -3.65 -13.74
C SER A 15 -8.63 -3.71 -13.53
N LEU A 16 -9.32 -2.57 -13.58
CA LEU A 16 -10.78 -2.50 -13.48
C LEU A 16 -11.47 -3.08 -14.73
N ALA A 17 -10.94 -2.80 -15.92
CA ALA A 17 -11.45 -3.34 -17.18
C ALA A 17 -11.32 -4.87 -17.25
N GLU A 18 -10.20 -5.43 -16.82
CA GLU A 18 -9.96 -6.88 -16.78
C GLU A 18 -10.98 -7.59 -15.88
N GLN A 19 -11.27 -7.03 -14.70
CA GLN A 19 -12.33 -7.56 -13.82
C GLN A 19 -13.73 -7.44 -14.41
N ALA A 20 -13.95 -6.49 -15.32
CA ALA A 20 -15.19 -6.39 -16.08
C ALA A 20 -15.20 -7.29 -17.33
N GLY A 21 -14.16 -8.10 -17.55
CA GLY A 21 -14.04 -9.02 -18.69
C GLY A 21 -13.56 -8.35 -19.98
N SER A 22 -12.86 -7.22 -19.89
CA SER A 22 -12.34 -6.46 -21.03
C SER A 22 -10.81 -6.32 -20.97
N ASP A 23 -10.10 -6.87 -21.95
CA ASP A 23 -8.62 -6.96 -21.95
C ASP A 23 -7.94 -6.17 -23.08
N THR A 24 -8.70 -5.54 -23.98
CA THR A 24 -8.17 -5.02 -25.26
C THR A 24 -7.59 -3.61 -25.19
N GLY A 25 -7.56 -2.95 -24.03
CA GLY A 25 -7.19 -1.54 -23.87
C GLY A 25 -8.19 -0.53 -24.47
N MET A 26 -9.06 -1.00 -25.37
CA MET A 26 -10.22 -0.28 -25.88
C MET A 26 -11.36 -0.33 -24.88
N LEU A 27 -12.19 0.71 -24.89
CA LEU A 27 -13.43 0.69 -24.11
C LEU A 27 -14.45 -0.23 -24.79
N PRO A 28 -15.21 -1.03 -24.03
CA PRO A 28 -16.39 -1.70 -24.57
C PRO A 28 -17.36 -0.69 -25.19
N ALA A 29 -18.20 -1.16 -26.11
CA ALA A 29 -19.18 -0.31 -26.80
C ALA A 29 -20.10 0.42 -25.81
N VAL A 30 -20.53 1.63 -26.19
CA VAL A 30 -21.44 2.45 -25.38
C VAL A 30 -22.73 1.68 -25.07
N GLY A 31 -23.20 1.78 -23.83
CA GLY A 31 -24.41 1.09 -23.36
C GLY A 31 -24.24 -0.38 -23.01
N THR A 32 -23.06 -0.98 -23.21
CA THR A 32 -22.80 -2.36 -22.77
C THR A 32 -22.69 -2.44 -21.25
N THR A 33 -23.08 -3.58 -20.68
CA THR A 33 -22.96 -3.86 -19.24
C THR A 33 -21.51 -3.78 -18.77
N ALA A 34 -20.55 -4.22 -19.58
CA ALA A 34 -19.13 -4.11 -19.28
C ALA A 34 -18.68 -2.65 -19.16
N ARG A 35 -19.04 -1.77 -20.11
CA ARG A 35 -18.69 -0.34 -20.04
C ARG A 35 -19.32 0.33 -18.82
N LEU A 36 -20.59 0.05 -18.55
CA LEU A 36 -21.31 0.59 -17.38
C LEU A 36 -20.67 0.12 -16.07
N LYS A 37 -20.25 -1.14 -15.98
CA LYS A 37 -19.53 -1.66 -14.82
C LYS A 37 -18.21 -0.93 -14.60
N ILE A 38 -17.37 -0.80 -15.62
CA ILE A 38 -16.08 -0.09 -15.49
C ILE A 38 -16.31 1.36 -15.05
N ARG A 39 -17.29 2.05 -15.66
CA ARG A 39 -17.64 3.43 -15.32
C ARG A 39 -18.11 3.56 -13.87
N HIS A 40 -18.94 2.63 -13.40
CA HIS A 40 -19.39 2.55 -12.01
C HIS A 40 -18.24 2.28 -11.04
N ASP A 41 -17.34 1.35 -11.37
CA ASP A 41 -16.21 1.02 -10.52
C ASP A 41 -15.24 2.21 -10.38
N ILE A 42 -14.98 2.96 -11.47
CA ILE A 42 -14.16 4.18 -11.44
C ILE A 42 -14.87 5.29 -10.64
N GLN A 43 -16.16 5.48 -10.87
CA GLN A 43 -16.97 6.45 -10.11
C GLN A 43 -16.83 6.19 -8.62
N ARG A 44 -17.01 4.93 -8.22
CA ARG A 44 -16.91 4.51 -6.82
C ARG A 44 -15.50 4.68 -6.28
N PHE A 45 -14.48 4.27 -7.04
CA PHE A 45 -13.08 4.37 -6.62
C PHE A 45 -12.66 5.81 -6.30
N PHE A 46 -13.02 6.79 -7.14
CA PHE A 46 -12.65 8.20 -6.98
C PHE A 46 -13.73 9.05 -6.29
N ASP A 47 -14.81 8.44 -5.80
CA ASP A 47 -15.95 9.13 -5.19
C ASP A 47 -16.53 10.25 -6.08
N LEU A 48 -16.68 9.96 -7.38
CA LEU A 48 -17.09 10.96 -8.38
C LEU A 48 -18.60 11.25 -8.31
N THR A 49 -18.95 12.53 -8.41
CA THR A 49 -20.34 12.94 -8.63
C THR A 49 -20.81 12.55 -10.04
N PRO A 50 -22.13 12.41 -10.28
CA PRO A 50 -22.65 12.12 -11.62
C PRO A 50 -22.17 13.12 -12.69
N GLU A 51 -22.06 14.40 -12.34
CA GLU A 51 -21.56 15.46 -13.22
C GLU A 51 -20.08 15.27 -13.58
N GLN A 52 -19.27 14.87 -12.60
CA GLN A 52 -17.87 14.54 -12.83
C GLN A 52 -17.72 13.29 -13.69
N VAL A 53 -18.59 12.30 -13.52
CA VAL A 53 -18.58 11.07 -14.34
C VAL A 53 -18.87 11.36 -15.81
N GLU A 54 -19.85 12.22 -16.12
CA GLU A 54 -20.10 12.65 -17.51
C GLU A 54 -18.91 13.43 -18.11
N THR A 55 -18.24 14.23 -17.29
CA THR A 55 -17.12 15.07 -17.74
C THR A 55 -15.83 14.27 -17.92
N LEU A 56 -15.51 13.38 -16.98
CA LEU A 56 -14.24 12.64 -16.91
C LEU A 56 -14.28 11.32 -17.66
N LEU A 57 -15.46 10.70 -17.77
CA LEU A 57 -15.67 9.39 -18.39
C LEU A 57 -16.74 9.49 -19.51
N PRO A 58 -16.56 10.36 -20.51
CA PRO A 58 -17.59 10.58 -21.52
C PRO A 58 -17.83 9.34 -22.37
N ASP A 59 -19.08 9.15 -22.80
CA ASP A 59 -19.47 8.03 -23.68
C ASP A 59 -18.85 8.14 -25.08
N SER A 60 -18.42 9.32 -25.49
CA SER A 60 -17.68 9.52 -26.74
C SER A 60 -16.29 8.91 -26.73
N ALA A 61 -15.73 8.60 -25.57
CA ALA A 61 -14.37 8.06 -25.47
C ALA A 61 -14.30 6.64 -26.03
N VAL A 62 -13.22 6.35 -26.77
CA VAL A 62 -13.02 5.02 -27.38
C VAL A 62 -11.94 4.19 -26.70
N SER A 63 -11.07 4.81 -25.90
CA SER A 63 -9.93 4.17 -25.24
C SER A 63 -9.88 4.43 -23.73
N LEU A 64 -9.25 3.52 -22.99
CA LEU A 64 -8.95 3.76 -21.57
C LEU A 64 -7.96 4.91 -21.38
N ASP A 65 -7.07 5.15 -22.35
CA ASP A 65 -6.11 6.25 -22.34
C ASP A 65 -6.78 7.63 -22.26
N GLU A 66 -7.89 7.82 -22.98
CA GLU A 66 -8.68 9.06 -22.91
C GLU A 66 -9.26 9.30 -21.52
N TRP A 67 -9.86 8.27 -20.90
CA TRP A 67 -10.32 8.34 -19.52
C TRP A 67 -9.17 8.58 -18.54
N GLY A 68 -8.02 7.91 -18.73
CA GLY A 68 -6.84 8.09 -17.90
C GLY A 68 -6.26 9.50 -17.97
N ALA A 69 -6.24 10.09 -19.16
CA ALA A 69 -5.81 11.48 -19.35
C ALA A 69 -6.76 12.48 -18.69
N ALA A 70 -8.08 12.29 -18.82
CA ALA A 70 -9.08 13.15 -18.18
C ALA A 70 -9.00 13.09 -16.65
N LEU A 71 -8.89 11.88 -16.08
CA LEU A 71 -8.70 11.67 -14.65
C LEU A 71 -7.39 12.29 -14.15
N SER A 72 -6.29 12.14 -14.90
CA SER A 72 -4.98 12.71 -14.54
C SER A 72 -5.04 14.24 -14.45
N ALA A 73 -5.72 14.88 -15.40
CA ALA A 73 -5.90 16.34 -15.40
C ALA A 73 -6.68 16.87 -14.19
N LYS A 74 -7.40 16.00 -13.47
CA LYS A 74 -8.17 16.34 -12.26
C LYS A 74 -7.72 15.59 -11.01
N SER A 75 -6.59 14.87 -11.04
CA SER A 75 -6.20 14.00 -9.94
C SER A 75 -6.02 14.76 -8.62
N SER A 76 -5.55 16.01 -8.70
CA SER A 76 -5.36 16.88 -7.53
C SER A 76 -6.67 17.26 -6.85
N SER A 77 -7.80 17.16 -7.54
CA SER A 77 -9.13 17.46 -7.00
C SER A 77 -9.74 16.28 -6.23
N PHE A 78 -9.17 15.08 -6.32
CA PHE A 78 -9.63 13.92 -5.56
C PHE A 78 -9.13 14.01 -4.12
N SER A 79 -10.06 14.18 -3.17
CA SER A 79 -9.80 14.22 -1.73
C SER A 79 -9.91 12.84 -1.06
N THR A 80 -10.61 11.92 -1.72
CA THR A 80 -11.04 10.62 -1.19
C THR A 80 -10.79 9.55 -2.23
N LEU A 81 -10.42 8.35 -1.79
CA LEU A 81 -10.41 7.13 -2.58
C LEU A 81 -11.11 6.00 -1.80
N TRP A 82 -11.84 5.14 -2.52
CA TRP A 82 -12.40 3.90 -2.00
C TRP A 82 -11.53 2.72 -2.44
N LEU A 83 -10.88 2.06 -1.48
CA LEU A 83 -9.95 0.95 -1.73
C LEU A 83 -10.51 -0.34 -1.10
N TYR A 84 -10.29 -1.46 -1.78
CA TYR A 84 -10.80 -2.75 -1.35
C TYR A 84 -9.86 -3.43 -0.37
N GLU A 85 -10.47 -4.19 0.52
CA GLU A 85 -9.83 -5.27 1.23
C GLU A 85 -9.95 -6.56 0.40
N LEU A 86 -8.82 -7.15 0.02
CA LEU A 86 -8.81 -8.50 -0.53
C LEU A 86 -8.78 -9.47 0.64
N SER A 87 -9.91 -10.14 0.90
CA SER A 87 -9.96 -11.21 1.88
C SER A 87 -8.92 -12.29 1.54
N ALA A 88 -8.14 -12.69 2.55
CA ALA A 88 -7.14 -13.75 2.45
C ALA A 88 -7.77 -15.15 2.31
N ASP A 89 -9.10 -15.27 2.48
CA ASP A 89 -9.83 -16.54 2.52
C ASP A 89 -10.13 -17.11 1.12
N GLY A 90 -9.07 -17.31 0.33
CA GLY A 90 -9.06 -18.18 -0.84
C GLY A 90 -10.13 -17.92 -1.92
N ALA A 91 -10.14 -18.76 -2.95
CA ALA A 91 -11.06 -18.64 -4.09
C ALA A 91 -12.54 -18.94 -3.77
N PHE A 92 -12.93 -19.03 -2.49
CA PHE A 92 -14.24 -19.51 -2.05
C PHE A 92 -14.93 -18.62 -1.01
N SER A 93 -14.39 -17.44 -0.70
CA SER A 93 -15.17 -16.45 0.06
C SER A 93 -16.29 -15.88 -0.84
N PHE A 94 -17.52 -16.01 -0.38
CA PHE A 94 -18.72 -15.40 -1.00
C PHE A 94 -18.99 -13.99 -0.46
N GLU A 95 -18.14 -13.49 0.42
CA GLU A 95 -18.26 -12.14 0.97
C GLU A 95 -17.75 -11.13 -0.06
N LEU A 96 -18.56 -10.09 -0.29
CA LEU A 96 -18.14 -9.00 -1.15
C LEU A 96 -16.92 -8.33 -0.48
N PRO A 97 -15.84 -8.05 -1.25
CA PRO A 97 -14.68 -7.33 -0.72
C PRO A 97 -15.13 -6.07 0.03
N GLU A 98 -14.76 -5.95 1.29
CA GLU A 98 -15.02 -4.73 2.05
C GLU A 98 -14.28 -3.56 1.41
N GLN A 99 -14.84 -2.37 1.59
CA GLN A 99 -14.26 -1.16 1.05
C GLN A 99 -14.06 -0.15 2.16
N HIS A 100 -12.87 0.45 2.12
CA HIS A 100 -12.44 1.42 3.10
C HIS A 100 -12.18 2.75 2.42
N HIS A 101 -12.58 3.81 3.12
CA HIS A 101 -12.41 5.19 2.68
C HIS A 101 -11.03 5.68 3.11
N HIS A 102 -10.30 6.27 2.17
CA HIS A 102 -8.99 6.86 2.45
C HIS A 102 -8.91 8.30 1.95
N HIS A 103 -8.46 9.19 2.83
CA HIS A 103 -8.10 10.55 2.45
C HIS A 103 -6.82 10.55 1.62
N ALA A 104 -6.87 11.25 0.48
CA ALA A 104 -5.75 11.39 -0.45
C ALA A 104 -4.49 11.97 0.21
N GLU A 105 -4.65 12.87 1.17
CA GLU A 105 -3.53 13.48 1.91
C GLU A 105 -2.83 12.47 2.81
N ALA A 106 -3.59 11.64 3.53
CA ALA A 106 -3.04 10.58 4.36
C ALA A 106 -2.24 9.57 3.53
N LEU A 107 -2.76 9.19 2.36
CA LEU A 107 -2.06 8.33 1.40
C LEU A 107 -0.75 8.96 0.91
N CYS A 108 -0.73 10.28 0.69
CA CYS A 108 0.50 10.98 0.32
C CYS A 108 1.53 11.00 1.45
N ASP A 109 1.10 11.14 2.70
CA ASP A 109 2.02 11.12 3.85
C ASP A 109 2.55 9.71 4.14
N GLU A 110 1.74 8.67 3.90
CA GLU A 110 2.19 7.29 3.88
C GLU A 110 3.23 7.04 2.78
N ALA A 111 2.98 7.49 1.55
CA ALA A 111 3.93 7.35 0.44
C ALA A 111 5.28 8.00 0.75
N LYS A 112 5.30 9.22 1.34
CA LYS A 112 6.54 9.87 1.80
C LYS A 112 7.26 9.04 2.87
N ALA A 113 6.53 8.52 3.85
CA ALA A 113 7.09 7.67 4.90
C ALA A 113 7.70 6.38 4.32
N LEU A 114 7.03 5.74 3.37
CA LEU A 114 7.53 4.54 2.68
C LEU A 114 8.74 4.87 1.80
N GLN A 115 8.75 6.02 1.13
CA GLN A 115 9.93 6.48 0.37
C GLN A 115 11.16 6.62 1.28
N GLN A 116 11.00 7.25 2.45
CA GLN A 116 12.07 7.39 3.44
C GLN A 116 12.53 6.04 3.99
N LEU A 117 11.61 5.12 4.26
CA LEU A 117 11.91 3.77 4.74
C LEU A 117 12.77 2.98 3.74
N LEU A 118 12.43 3.07 2.46
CA LEU A 118 12.99 2.25 1.39
C LEU A 118 14.23 2.87 0.74
N CYS A 119 14.37 4.19 0.77
CA CYS A 119 15.48 4.91 0.14
C CYS A 119 15.98 6.05 1.06
N PRO A 120 16.73 5.72 2.13
CA PRO A 120 17.26 6.74 3.04
C PRO A 120 18.35 7.61 2.41
N ALA A 121 18.91 7.23 1.25
CA ALA A 121 19.87 8.01 0.48
C ALA A 121 19.24 8.55 -0.81
N ALA A 122 19.27 9.87 -1.00
CA ALA A 122 18.40 10.63 -1.91
C ALA A 122 18.64 10.49 -3.43
N THR A 123 19.21 9.42 -3.97
CA THR A 123 19.78 9.50 -5.35
C THR A 123 19.75 8.27 -6.27
N ALA A 124 19.04 7.18 -5.98
CA ALA A 124 18.91 6.09 -6.95
C ALA A 124 17.52 6.06 -7.62
N SER A 125 17.49 6.24 -8.95
CA SER A 125 16.37 5.73 -9.75
C SER A 125 16.31 4.22 -9.50
N ARG A 126 15.13 3.75 -9.08
CA ARG A 126 14.88 2.37 -8.66
C ARG A 126 13.73 1.81 -9.49
N THR A 127 13.78 0.52 -9.78
CA THR A 127 12.62 -0.25 -10.24
C THR A 127 11.95 -0.93 -9.05
N LEU A 128 10.65 -0.75 -8.92
CA LEU A 128 9.78 -1.49 -8.02
C LEU A 128 8.95 -2.47 -8.83
N VAL A 129 9.24 -3.76 -8.67
CA VAL A 129 8.44 -4.84 -9.24
C VAL A 129 7.36 -5.22 -8.24
N HIS A 130 6.11 -5.33 -8.67
CA HIS A 130 4.99 -5.59 -7.77
C HIS A 130 4.09 -6.72 -8.25
N TRP A 131 3.51 -7.45 -7.29
CA TRP A 131 2.46 -8.43 -7.52
C TRP A 131 1.28 -8.19 -6.58
N LEU A 132 0.64 -7.05 -6.78
CA LEU A 132 -0.46 -6.54 -5.97
C LEU A 132 -1.51 -5.91 -6.88
N SER A 133 -2.79 -5.99 -6.49
CA SER A 133 -3.87 -5.28 -7.18
C SER A 133 -3.83 -3.79 -6.87
N PRO A 134 -3.88 -2.87 -7.85
CA PRO A 134 -3.90 -1.42 -7.58
C PRO A 134 -5.14 -0.94 -6.83
N GLN A 135 -6.12 -1.83 -6.60
CA GLN A 135 -7.38 -1.49 -5.95
C GLN A 135 -7.37 -1.68 -4.44
N THR A 136 -6.33 -2.28 -3.86
CA THR A 136 -6.15 -2.35 -2.40
C THR A 136 -5.32 -1.18 -1.89
N VAL A 137 -5.36 -0.86 -0.61
CA VAL A 137 -4.55 0.24 -0.05
C VAL A 137 -3.05 0.05 -0.29
N SER A 138 -2.50 -1.13 0.03
CA SER A 138 -1.08 -1.42 -0.22
C SER A 138 -0.77 -1.46 -1.71
N GLY A 139 -1.67 -2.02 -2.52
CA GLY A 139 -1.45 -2.09 -3.96
C GLY A 139 -1.52 -0.73 -4.63
N PHE A 140 -2.51 0.11 -4.33
CA PHE A 140 -2.53 1.50 -4.78
C PHE A 140 -1.23 2.22 -4.40
N MET A 141 -0.77 2.01 -3.16
CA MET A 141 0.47 2.62 -2.67
C MET A 141 1.70 2.19 -3.45
N PHE A 142 1.96 0.90 -3.52
CA PHE A 142 3.18 0.36 -4.11
C PHE A 142 3.15 0.30 -5.63
N THR A 143 1.98 0.18 -6.25
CA THR A 143 1.89 0.15 -7.71
C THR A 143 1.85 1.55 -8.29
N MET A 144 1.13 2.51 -7.68
CA MET A 144 0.88 3.82 -8.27
C MET A 144 1.56 4.96 -7.50
N LEU A 145 1.12 5.23 -6.26
CA LEU A 145 1.43 6.51 -5.61
C LEU A 145 2.90 6.66 -5.22
N LEU A 146 3.48 5.65 -4.56
CA LEU A 146 4.86 5.68 -4.12
C LEU A 146 5.84 5.77 -5.30
N PRO A 147 5.74 4.93 -6.37
CA PRO A 147 6.62 5.05 -7.52
C PRO A 147 6.56 6.41 -8.19
N GLU A 148 5.36 6.98 -8.29
CA GLU A 148 5.17 8.30 -8.91
C GLU A 148 5.82 9.41 -8.10
N GLN A 149 5.58 9.46 -6.79
CA GLN A 149 6.19 10.46 -5.92
C GLN A 149 7.72 10.32 -5.83
N ALA A 150 8.22 9.08 -5.89
CA ALA A 150 9.63 8.79 -5.76
C ALA A 150 10.40 8.84 -7.10
N GLY A 151 9.70 9.00 -8.23
CA GLY A 151 10.31 8.93 -9.57
C GLY A 151 10.86 7.54 -9.91
N TRP A 152 10.27 6.48 -9.34
CA TRP A 152 10.69 5.10 -9.56
C TRP A 152 9.95 4.49 -10.75
N ARG A 153 10.61 3.54 -11.42
CA ARG A 153 9.97 2.71 -12.42
C ARG A 153 9.10 1.66 -11.71
N SER A 154 7.84 1.52 -12.12
CA SER A 154 6.92 0.51 -11.58
C SER A 154 6.65 -0.58 -12.62
N LEU A 155 6.83 -1.85 -12.26
CA LEU A 155 6.60 -3.00 -13.13
C LEU A 155 5.68 -4.02 -12.47
N SER A 156 4.55 -4.30 -13.12
CA SER A 156 3.59 -5.31 -12.68
C SER A 156 3.99 -6.71 -13.14
N LEU A 157 3.95 -7.71 -12.25
CA LEU A 157 4.08 -9.12 -12.63
C LEU A 157 2.85 -9.66 -13.37
N PHE A 158 1.70 -8.97 -13.31
CA PHE A 158 0.54 -9.32 -14.13
C PHE A 158 0.79 -8.99 -15.61
N ASP A 159 1.47 -7.86 -15.87
CA ASP A 159 1.73 -7.37 -17.23
C ASP A 159 3.05 -7.91 -17.82
N HIS A 160 4.05 -8.14 -16.95
CA HIS A 160 5.41 -8.44 -17.35
C HIS A 160 5.94 -9.66 -16.57
N ALA A 161 5.63 -10.87 -17.05
CA ALA A 161 6.08 -12.12 -16.43
C ALA A 161 7.63 -12.19 -16.25
N ASN A 162 8.39 -11.52 -17.12
CA ASN A 162 9.85 -11.46 -17.05
C ASN A 162 10.39 -10.29 -16.21
N ALA A 163 9.57 -9.48 -15.52
CA ALA A 163 10.05 -8.31 -14.80
C ALA A 163 11.07 -8.66 -13.70
N LEU A 164 10.94 -9.83 -13.06
CA LEU A 164 11.93 -10.32 -12.10
C LEU A 164 13.31 -10.56 -12.72
N GLN A 165 13.39 -10.86 -14.02
CA GLN A 165 14.66 -11.02 -14.74
C GLN A 165 15.33 -9.68 -15.07
N THR A 166 14.57 -8.58 -14.99
CA THR A 166 15.07 -7.22 -15.27
C THR A 166 15.56 -6.49 -14.03
N LEU A 167 15.44 -7.11 -12.85
CA LEU A 167 15.88 -6.55 -11.57
C LEU A 167 17.38 -6.28 -11.58
N MET A 168 17.74 -5.08 -11.12
CA MET A 168 19.11 -4.65 -10.89
C MET A 168 19.42 -4.56 -9.38
N PRO A 169 20.71 -4.60 -8.99
CA PRO A 169 21.10 -4.32 -7.61
C PRO A 169 20.53 -2.98 -7.14
N GLY A 170 19.89 -2.99 -5.97
CA GLY A 170 19.21 -1.83 -5.43
C GLY A 170 17.71 -1.77 -5.77
N ASP A 171 17.19 -2.61 -6.67
CA ASP A 171 15.75 -2.69 -6.95
C ASP A 171 14.98 -3.35 -5.79
N ALA A 172 13.65 -3.22 -5.84
CA ALA A 172 12.76 -3.81 -4.86
C ALA A 172 11.65 -4.62 -5.52
N VAL A 173 11.20 -5.65 -4.82
CA VAL A 173 10.03 -6.45 -5.18
C VAL A 173 9.04 -6.37 -4.03
N VAL A 174 7.74 -6.21 -4.33
CA VAL A 174 6.69 -6.11 -3.32
C VAL A 174 5.49 -7.01 -3.64
N THR A 175 5.06 -7.78 -2.65
CA THR A 175 3.90 -8.68 -2.75
C THR A 175 3.41 -9.11 -1.36
N SER A 176 2.25 -9.76 -1.29
CA SER A 176 1.73 -10.46 -0.10
C SER A 176 2.64 -11.61 0.36
N ALA A 177 2.43 -12.11 1.57
CA ALA A 177 3.19 -13.27 2.07
C ALA A 177 2.93 -14.52 1.23
N GLU A 178 1.71 -14.71 0.74
CA GLU A 178 1.38 -15.80 -0.17
C GLU A 178 2.09 -15.63 -1.53
N GLY A 179 2.12 -14.42 -2.08
CA GLY A 179 2.89 -14.15 -3.30
C GLY A 179 4.38 -14.45 -3.09
N TRP A 180 4.95 -14.06 -1.95
CA TRP A 180 6.32 -14.41 -1.60
C TRP A 180 6.54 -15.92 -1.43
N HIS A 181 5.57 -16.63 -0.84
CA HIS A 181 5.61 -18.07 -0.73
C HIS A 181 5.70 -18.75 -2.10
N GLN A 182 4.85 -18.32 -3.05
CA GLN A 182 4.87 -18.82 -4.42
C GLN A 182 6.16 -18.47 -5.16
N LEU A 183 6.64 -17.23 -5.04
CA LEU A 183 7.88 -16.79 -5.67
C LEU A 183 9.09 -17.58 -5.12
N ALA A 184 9.16 -17.77 -3.82
CA ALA A 184 10.25 -18.52 -3.17
C ALA A 184 10.29 -19.99 -3.61
N GLN A 185 9.15 -20.60 -3.94
CA GLN A 185 9.10 -21.97 -4.47
C GLN A 185 9.51 -22.06 -5.94
N ARG A 186 9.11 -21.09 -6.76
CA ARG A 186 9.21 -21.19 -8.22
C ARG A 186 10.50 -20.61 -8.79
N PHE A 187 11.07 -19.57 -8.16
CA PHE A 187 12.25 -18.90 -8.71
C PHE A 187 13.54 -19.48 -8.14
N PRO A 188 14.53 -19.85 -8.99
CA PRO A 188 15.78 -20.45 -8.52
C PRO A 188 16.60 -19.48 -7.67
N SER A 189 16.72 -18.23 -8.10
CA SER A 189 17.43 -17.14 -7.41
C SER A 189 16.90 -15.77 -7.83
N LEU A 190 17.07 -14.77 -6.97
CA LEU A 190 16.89 -13.36 -7.32
C LEU A 190 18.26 -12.70 -7.50
N PRO A 191 18.36 -11.60 -8.26
CA PRO A 191 19.62 -10.86 -8.34
C PRO A 191 20.09 -10.42 -6.94
N MET A 192 21.40 -10.39 -6.75
CA MET A 192 21.98 -9.91 -5.49
C MET A 192 21.58 -8.46 -5.24
N ASN A 193 21.42 -8.13 -3.96
CA ASN A 193 21.11 -6.76 -3.50
C ASN A 193 19.71 -6.24 -3.90
N VAL A 194 18.74 -7.13 -4.08
CA VAL A 194 17.32 -6.78 -4.19
C VAL A 194 16.68 -6.74 -2.80
N THR A 195 15.81 -5.76 -2.56
CA THR A 195 14.97 -5.69 -1.35
C THR A 195 13.65 -6.41 -1.58
N ALA A 196 13.33 -7.38 -0.72
CA ALA A 196 12.01 -8.00 -0.67
C ALA A 196 11.11 -7.25 0.31
N ILE A 197 9.93 -6.81 -0.14
CA ILE A 197 8.93 -6.12 0.68
C ILE A 197 7.69 -7.00 0.77
N ALA A 198 7.30 -7.40 1.97
CA ALA A 198 6.09 -8.17 2.24
C ALA A 198 5.04 -7.26 2.88
N THR A 199 3.80 -7.26 2.37
CA THR A 199 2.70 -6.46 2.94
C THR A 199 2.14 -7.04 4.24
N GLU A 200 2.66 -8.17 4.68
CA GLU A 200 2.29 -8.87 5.91
C GLU A 200 3.49 -9.73 6.40
N PRO A 201 3.48 -10.21 7.66
CA PRO A 201 4.55 -11.05 8.19
C PRO A 201 4.74 -12.36 7.39
N LEU A 202 5.98 -12.67 7.05
CA LEU A 202 6.34 -13.90 6.34
C LEU A 202 6.48 -15.07 7.30
N ALA A 203 6.11 -16.27 6.83
CA ALA A 203 6.51 -17.51 7.50
C ALA A 203 8.05 -17.62 7.55
N VAL A 204 8.59 -18.11 8.68
CA VAL A 204 10.04 -18.29 8.92
C VAL A 204 10.73 -19.03 7.76
N LYS A 205 10.07 -20.07 7.21
CA LYS A 205 10.60 -20.83 6.08
C LYS A 205 10.73 -19.97 4.82
N THR A 206 9.72 -19.16 4.49
CA THR A 206 9.74 -18.25 3.33
C THR A 206 10.84 -17.21 3.52
N TYR A 207 10.89 -16.54 4.68
CA TYR A 207 11.91 -15.54 5.01
C TYR A 207 13.34 -16.09 4.83
N ARG A 208 13.64 -17.26 5.40
CA ARG A 208 14.96 -17.91 5.26
C ARG A 208 15.27 -18.31 3.81
N THR A 209 14.27 -18.75 3.06
CA THR A 209 14.42 -19.12 1.65
C THR A 209 14.78 -17.90 0.80
N LEU A 210 14.17 -16.75 1.05
CA LEU A 210 14.49 -15.50 0.34
C LEU A 210 15.94 -15.07 0.58
N LEU A 211 16.40 -15.09 1.83
CA LEU A 211 17.81 -14.78 2.15
C LEU A 211 18.77 -15.76 1.48
N ALA A 212 18.47 -17.06 1.53
CA ALA A 212 19.28 -18.09 0.85
C ALA A 212 19.33 -17.93 -0.68
N LYS A 213 18.33 -17.25 -1.26
CA LYS A 213 18.21 -16.98 -2.71
C LYS A 213 18.83 -15.65 -3.14
N GLY A 214 19.51 -14.93 -2.24
CA GLY A 214 20.30 -13.73 -2.57
C GLY A 214 19.60 -12.40 -2.29
N VAL A 215 18.41 -12.40 -1.68
CA VAL A 215 17.77 -11.17 -1.19
C VAL A 215 18.64 -10.55 -0.10
N SER A 216 19.04 -9.28 -0.27
CA SER A 216 19.89 -8.60 0.71
C SER A 216 19.13 -8.18 1.96
N GLN A 217 17.87 -7.80 1.78
CA GLN A 217 17.03 -7.28 2.85
C GLN A 217 15.59 -7.70 2.64
N VAL A 218 14.95 -8.15 3.72
CA VAL A 218 13.51 -8.39 3.77
C VAL A 218 12.90 -7.32 4.67
N ILE A 219 11.90 -6.62 4.17
CA ILE A 219 11.10 -5.65 4.90
C ILE A 219 9.69 -6.22 5.02
N GLU A 220 9.24 -6.47 6.24
CA GLU A 220 7.86 -6.86 6.50
C GLU A 220 7.10 -5.62 6.96
N LEU A 221 5.95 -5.37 6.34
CA LEU A 221 5.05 -4.30 6.71
C LEU A 221 3.96 -4.83 7.64
N HIS A 222 3.49 -3.95 8.51
CA HIS A 222 2.26 -4.14 9.25
C HIS A 222 1.20 -3.22 8.64
N CYS A 223 0.29 -3.80 7.88
CA CYS A 223 -0.78 -3.10 7.19
C CYS A 223 -2.13 -3.47 7.80
N GLN A 224 -3.05 -2.51 7.85
CA GLN A 224 -4.48 -2.74 8.11
C GLN A 224 -5.25 -2.15 6.92
N PRO A 225 -6.17 -2.90 6.27
CA PRO A 225 -6.88 -2.43 5.07
C PRO A 225 -7.59 -1.09 5.25
N GLU A 226 -8.12 -0.83 6.45
CA GLU A 226 -8.87 0.37 6.81
C GLU A 226 -7.97 1.61 6.95
N ILE A 227 -6.70 1.40 7.27
CA ILE A 227 -5.78 2.47 7.73
C ILE A 227 -4.62 2.67 6.75
N GLY A 228 -4.16 1.61 6.10
CA GLY A 228 -2.94 1.57 5.30
C GLY A 228 -1.77 0.95 6.06
N THR A 229 -0.55 1.40 5.74
CA THR A 229 0.68 0.88 6.36
C THR A 229 0.98 1.60 7.66
N ILE A 230 1.04 0.85 8.76
CA ILE A 230 1.27 1.38 10.10
C ILE A 230 2.76 1.38 10.45
N ALA A 231 3.44 0.28 10.14
CA ALA A 231 4.80 0.05 10.59
C ALA A 231 5.57 -0.89 9.67
N ALA A 232 6.87 -0.97 9.90
CA ALA A 232 7.75 -1.89 9.20
C ALA A 232 8.80 -2.51 10.14
N ARG A 233 9.34 -3.67 9.76
CA ARG A 233 10.54 -4.24 10.37
C ARG A 233 11.48 -4.78 9.30
N ARG A 234 12.78 -4.74 9.58
CA ARG A 234 13.84 -5.22 8.68
C ARG A 234 14.41 -6.59 9.06
N SER A 235 13.91 -7.15 10.17
CA SER A 235 14.29 -8.46 10.68
C SER A 235 13.08 -9.11 11.32
N GLN A 236 12.89 -10.40 11.06
CA GLN A 236 11.76 -11.17 11.60
C GLN A 236 11.74 -11.21 13.13
N GLN A 237 12.89 -11.02 13.79
CA GLN A 237 13.01 -11.00 15.25
C GLN A 237 12.88 -9.60 15.86
N ALA A 238 12.93 -8.55 15.04
CA ALA A 238 12.80 -7.18 15.52
C ALA A 238 11.32 -6.83 15.74
N PRO A 239 11.00 -5.97 16.72
CA PRO A 239 9.68 -5.36 16.79
C PRO A 239 9.42 -4.51 15.55
N PHE A 240 8.15 -4.30 15.23
CA PHE A 240 7.72 -3.35 14.22
C PHE A 240 7.99 -1.93 14.71
N GLU A 241 8.52 -1.10 13.83
CA GLU A 241 8.74 0.33 14.06
C GLU A 241 7.68 1.14 13.30
N LEU A 242 6.97 2.03 14.00
CA LEU A 242 5.96 2.90 13.42
C LEU A 242 6.52 3.77 12.29
N LEU A 243 5.79 3.88 11.19
CA LEU A 243 6.09 4.86 10.15
C LEU A 243 6.03 6.31 10.71
N PRO A 244 6.84 7.25 10.20
CA PRO A 244 7.03 8.58 10.78
C PRO A 244 5.75 9.40 11.02
N HIS A 245 4.70 9.20 10.22
CA HIS A 245 3.45 9.94 10.35
C HIS A 245 2.54 9.42 11.48
N TRP A 246 2.79 8.21 11.98
CA TRP A 246 2.09 7.63 13.12
C TRP A 246 2.78 7.96 14.44
N HIS A 247 1.96 8.18 15.47
CA HIS A 247 2.38 8.42 16.84
C HIS A 247 1.61 7.48 17.79
N PRO A 248 2.28 6.91 18.80
CA PRO A 248 1.62 6.08 19.80
C PRO A 248 0.64 6.91 20.64
N THR A 249 -0.40 6.26 21.16
CA THR A 249 -1.22 6.81 22.25
C THR A 249 -0.90 6.10 23.58
N GLU A 250 -1.64 6.45 24.63
CA GLU A 250 -1.67 5.65 25.87
C GLU A 250 -2.45 4.34 25.70
N SER A 251 -3.31 4.25 24.67
CA SER A 251 -4.08 3.06 24.33
C SER A 251 -3.31 2.14 23.37
N ASP A 252 -3.51 0.83 23.52
CA ASP A 252 -3.01 -0.18 22.58
C ASP A 252 -3.89 -0.26 21.33
N ASP A 253 -5.11 0.30 21.38
CA ASP A 253 -6.13 0.23 20.31
C ASP A 253 -6.15 1.48 19.41
N CYS A 254 -5.31 2.48 19.69
CA CYS A 254 -5.36 3.77 18.98
C CYS A 254 -3.97 4.30 18.63
N LEU A 255 -3.88 4.94 17.47
CA LEU A 255 -2.73 5.74 17.04
C LEU A 255 -3.15 7.18 16.75
N LEU A 256 -2.20 8.12 16.84
CA LEU A 256 -2.38 9.48 16.38
C LEU A 256 -1.70 9.69 15.04
N ARG A 257 -2.39 10.40 14.15
CA ARG A 257 -1.85 10.90 12.89
C ARG A 257 -1.97 12.42 12.86
N MET A 258 -0.90 13.10 12.48
CA MET A 258 -0.98 14.55 12.27
C MET A 258 -1.65 14.82 10.93
N THR A 259 -2.75 15.57 10.93
CA THR A 259 -3.37 16.04 9.69
C THR A 259 -2.59 17.23 9.13
N HIS A 260 -2.76 17.54 7.83
CA HIS A 260 -2.16 18.74 7.24
C HIS A 260 -2.65 20.06 7.88
N GLY A 261 -3.81 20.03 8.57
CA GLY A 261 -4.30 21.16 9.37
C GLY A 261 -3.56 21.36 10.69
N GLY A 262 -2.64 20.47 11.04
CA GLY A 262 -1.87 20.53 12.29
C GLY A 262 -2.59 19.92 13.50
N GLU A 263 -3.86 19.56 13.36
CA GLU A 263 -4.62 18.88 14.41
C GLU A 263 -4.34 17.37 14.38
N PRO A 264 -4.01 16.75 15.53
CA PRO A 264 -3.88 15.30 15.61
C PRO A 264 -5.24 14.62 15.50
N GLU A 265 -5.31 13.60 14.66
CA GLU A 265 -6.47 12.73 14.49
C GLU A 265 -6.18 11.38 15.18
N GLU A 266 -7.07 10.95 16.07
CA GLU A 266 -6.99 9.64 16.70
C GLU A 266 -7.66 8.59 15.81
N ILE A 267 -6.90 7.57 15.42
CA ILE A 267 -7.34 6.48 14.56
C ILE A 267 -7.42 5.21 15.40
N LYS A 268 -8.61 4.62 15.44
CA LYS A 268 -8.87 3.33 16.08
C LYS A 268 -8.37 2.19 15.19
N LEU A 269 -7.66 1.24 15.79
CA LEU A 269 -7.13 0.06 15.13
C LEU A 269 -8.14 -1.08 15.13
N SER A 270 -8.09 -1.94 14.11
CA SER A 270 -8.86 -3.18 14.07
C SER A 270 -8.26 -4.27 14.98
N GLN A 271 -6.96 -4.16 15.26
CA GLN A 271 -6.23 -5.04 16.19
C GLN A 271 -5.31 -4.23 17.12
N PRO A 272 -5.24 -4.57 18.42
CA PRO A 272 -4.37 -3.89 19.38
C PRO A 272 -2.89 -4.10 19.06
N LEU A 273 -2.07 -3.09 19.37
CA LEU A 273 -0.62 -3.17 19.29
C LEU A 273 -0.01 -3.50 20.65
N HIS A 274 0.98 -4.39 20.68
CA HIS A 274 1.70 -4.70 21.91
C HIS A 274 3.00 -3.90 22.02
N TRP A 275 2.93 -2.72 22.64
CA TRP A 275 4.09 -1.84 22.78
C TRP A 275 5.24 -2.47 23.58
N VAL A 276 6.44 -2.39 23.02
CA VAL A 276 7.71 -2.76 23.68
C VAL A 276 8.69 -1.58 23.75
N GLY A 277 8.30 -0.42 23.20
CA GLY A 277 9.05 0.82 23.27
C GLY A 277 8.21 2.01 22.81
N GLY A 278 8.83 3.19 22.71
CA GLY A 278 8.12 4.43 22.33
C GLY A 278 7.55 4.43 20.91
N ARG A 279 8.17 3.73 19.95
CA ARG A 279 7.68 3.59 18.57
C ARG A 279 7.71 2.14 18.08
N HIS A 280 7.86 1.20 19.01
CA HIS A 280 8.11 -0.21 18.71
C HIS A 280 7.06 -1.11 19.34
N PHE A 281 6.52 -2.06 18.57
CA PHE A 281 5.51 -3.00 19.04
C PHE A 281 5.69 -4.41 18.43
N LEU A 282 5.01 -5.39 19.03
CA LEU A 282 4.87 -6.74 18.50
C LEU A 282 3.46 -6.94 17.93
N ALA A 283 3.34 -7.63 16.79
CA ALA A 283 2.05 -7.93 16.15
C ALA A 283 1.24 -9.01 16.88
N ALA A 284 1.87 -9.73 17.81
CA ALA A 284 1.25 -10.72 18.68
C ALA A 284 1.79 -10.52 20.09
N PRO A 285 1.03 -10.89 21.13
CA PRO A 285 1.50 -10.73 22.50
C PRO A 285 2.79 -11.55 22.68
N PRO A 286 3.75 -11.04 23.46
CA PRO A 286 4.91 -11.84 23.83
C PRO A 286 4.41 -13.15 24.48
N THR A 287 4.80 -14.28 23.92
CA THR A 287 4.68 -15.56 24.63
C THR A 287 5.52 -15.46 25.92
N ASP A 288 5.14 -16.19 26.98
CA ASP A 288 5.72 -16.12 28.35
C ASP A 288 7.27 -16.22 28.44
N ASN A 289 7.96 -16.46 27.33
CA ASN A 289 9.42 -16.48 27.21
C ASN A 289 10.06 -15.18 26.68
N ALA A 290 9.33 -14.07 26.52
CA ALA A 290 9.91 -12.80 26.08
C ALA A 290 10.46 -11.97 27.26
N PRO A 291 11.58 -11.23 27.10
CA PRO A 291 12.14 -10.41 28.17
C PRO A 291 11.19 -9.28 28.58
N ALA A 292 11.08 -9.07 29.89
CA ALA A 292 10.09 -8.23 30.56
C ALA A 292 10.00 -6.79 30.02
N ARG A 293 8.77 -6.26 30.01
CA ARG A 293 8.42 -4.88 29.66
C ARG A 293 9.34 -3.86 30.39
N LEU A 294 10.09 -3.05 29.65
CA LEU A 294 10.59 -1.78 30.19
C LEU A 294 9.40 -0.82 30.26
N GLY A 295 8.96 -0.53 31.49
CA GLY A 295 7.89 0.42 31.75
C GLY A 295 8.18 1.77 31.10
N LYS A 296 7.20 2.33 30.38
CA LYS A 296 7.23 3.71 29.89
C LYS A 296 7.42 4.63 31.11
N HIS A 297 8.54 5.34 31.18
CA HIS A 297 8.69 6.43 32.14
C HIS A 297 7.69 7.53 31.79
N SER A 298 6.65 7.66 32.60
CA SER A 298 5.75 8.81 32.64
C SER A 298 6.58 10.06 32.95
N ALA A 299 6.68 10.98 32.00
CA ALA A 299 7.13 12.34 32.27
C ALA A 299 5.96 13.07 32.96
N ALA A 300 5.95 13.01 34.29
CA ALA A 300 4.96 13.67 35.13
C ALA A 300 5.02 15.20 34.95
N SER A 301 3.84 15.78 34.69
CA SER A 301 3.56 17.21 34.76
C SER A 301 4.07 17.83 36.06
N HIS A 302 5.06 18.74 35.97
CA HIS A 302 5.31 19.69 37.03
C HIS A 302 4.27 20.82 36.98
N ARG A 303 3.27 20.71 37.84
CA ARG A 303 2.54 21.87 38.39
C ARG A 303 3.55 22.73 39.14
N ILE A 304 3.70 23.99 38.72
CA ILE A 304 4.19 25.06 39.60
C ILE A 304 2.98 25.93 39.91
N SER A 305 2.53 25.85 41.16
CA SER A 305 1.67 26.83 41.81
C SER A 305 2.34 27.22 43.13
N ALA A 306 2.66 28.51 43.25
CA ALA A 306 2.88 29.33 44.45
C ALA A 306 3.66 30.58 43.98
N ALA A 307 3.30 31.83 44.29
CA ALA A 307 2.40 32.38 45.30
C ALA A 307 1.74 33.68 44.77
#